data_AF-A0AAF0VTP7-F1
#
_entry.id   AF-A0AAF0VTP7-F1
#
_cell.length_a   1.000
_cell.length_b   1.000
_cell.length_c   1.000
_cell.angle_alpha   90.00
_cell.angle_beta   90.00
_cell.angle_gamma   90.00
#
_symmetry.space_group_name_H-M   'P 1'
#
loop_
_entity.id
_entity.type
_entity.pdbx_description
1 polymer ?
#
loop_
_entity_poly.entity_id
_entity_poly.type
_entity_poly.pdbx_seq_one_letter_code
_entity_poly.pdbx_strand_id
1 'polypeptide(L)' 'MEIDRAVGVLVTLRRCALDEASDELLDAAKRHRLTPLAIARALVALAEGVSHDDAPSVEAARYEWGLLLEGEVVSR' A
#
# COMPACT_ATOMS: atom_id res chain seq x y z
N MET A 1 13.26 -1.19 4.31
CA MET A 1 12.33 -1.68 5.35
C MET A 1 10.89 -1.27 5.10
N GLU A 2 10.53 0.01 4.92
CA GLU A 2 9.13 0.39 4.62
C GLU A 2 8.59 -0.23 3.33
N ILE A 3 9.45 -0.34 2.30
CA ILE A 3 9.12 -1.05 1.05
C ILE A 3 8.84 -2.52 1.33
N ASP A 4 9.72 -3.21 2.08
CA ASP A 4 9.55 -4.63 2.41
C ASP A 4 8.26 -4.90 3.21
N ARG A 5 7.91 -3.99 4.13
CA ARG A 5 6.66 -4.04 4.90
C ARG A 5 5.44 -3.85 4.00
N ALA A 6 5.46 -2.84 3.13
CA ALA A 6 4.40 -2.57 2.18
C ALA A 6 4.17 -3.77 1.24
N VAL A 7 5.25 -4.37 0.72
CA VAL A 7 5.18 -5.58 -0.10
C VAL A 7 4.57 -6.75 0.69
N GLY A 8 4.95 -6.94 1.94
CA GLY A 8 4.34 -7.97 2.81
C GLY A 8 2.84 -7.75 3.06
N VAL A 9 2.40 -6.50 3.21
CA VAL A 9 0.97 -6.14 3.28
C VAL A 9 0.27 -6.56 2.00
N LEU A 10 0.81 -6.21 0.82
CA LEU A 10 0.21 -6.57 -0.47
C LEU A 10 0.13 -8.08 -0.68
N VAL A 11 1.20 -8.82 -0.38
CA VAL A 11 1.20 -10.30 -0.43
C VAL A 11 0.06 -10.87 0.41
N THR A 12 -0.17 -10.32 1.61
CA THR A 12 -1.22 -10.81 2.51
C THR A 12 -2.61 -10.51 1.96
N LEU A 13 -2.84 -9.27 1.52
CA LEU A 13 -4.15 -8.82 1.00
C LEU A 13 -4.52 -9.49 -0.33
N ARG A 14 -3.55 -9.67 -1.23
CA ARG A 14 -3.75 -10.22 -2.58
C ARG A 14 -3.55 -11.74 -2.66
N ARG A 15 -2.91 -12.35 -1.66
CA ARG A 15 -2.45 -13.75 -1.69
C ARG A 15 -1.55 -14.04 -2.90
N CYS A 16 -0.64 -13.12 -3.21
CA CYS A 16 0.25 -13.16 -4.37
C CYS A 16 1.72 -13.40 -3.98
N ALA A 17 2.59 -13.54 -4.98
CA ALA A 17 4.03 -13.68 -4.76
C ALA A 17 4.73 -12.32 -4.46
N LEU A 18 5.94 -12.38 -3.89
CA LEU A 18 6.69 -11.18 -3.48
C LEU A 18 7.09 -10.29 -4.65
N ASP A 19 7.44 -10.89 -5.79
CA ASP A 19 7.78 -10.20 -7.03
C ASP A 19 6.55 -9.49 -7.61
N GLU A 20 5.41 -10.17 -7.68
CA GLU A 20 4.14 -9.57 -8.12
C GLU A 20 3.73 -8.37 -7.24
N ALA A 21 3.83 -8.52 -5.91
CA ALA A 21 3.55 -7.43 -4.98
C ALA A 21 4.55 -6.26 -5.11
N SER A 22 5.81 -6.55 -5.41
CA SER A 22 6.83 -5.53 -5.63
C SER A 22 6.56 -4.75 -6.91
N ASP A 23 6.21 -5.43 -8.00
CA ASP A 23 5.86 -4.81 -9.28
C ASP A 23 4.59 -3.96 -9.15
N GLU A 24 3.56 -4.45 -8.44
CA GLU A 24 2.34 -3.67 -8.15
C GLU A 24 2.66 -2.36 -7.43
N LEU A 25 3.51 -2.40 -6.39
CA LEU A 25 3.93 -1.22 -5.64
C LEU A 25 4.69 -0.23 -6.54
N LEU A 26 5.60 -0.73 -7.38
CA LEU A 26 6.38 0.11 -8.30
C LEU A 26 5.50 0.75 -9.38
N ASP A 27 4.54 0.01 -9.91
CA ASP A 27 3.64 0.52 -10.93
C ASP A 27 2.63 1.52 -10.37
N ALA A 28 2.17 1.33 -9.13
CA ALA A 28 1.42 2.36 -8.41
C ALA A 28 2.25 3.63 -8.22
N ALA A 29 3.51 3.52 -7.79
CA ALA A 29 4.40 4.67 -7.63
C ALA A 29 4.56 5.44 -8.95
N LYS A 30 4.75 4.74 -10.08
CA LYS A 30 4.84 5.35 -11.42
C LYS A 30 3.55 6.05 -11.82
N ARG A 31 2.39 5.38 -11.66
CA ARG A 31 1.06 5.94 -12.02
C ARG A 31 0.76 7.24 -11.30
N HIS A 32 1.10 7.31 -10.01
CA HIS A 32 0.88 8.49 -9.18
C HIS A 32 2.06 9.47 -9.16
N ARG A 33 3.15 9.18 -9.90
CA ARG A 33 4.38 10.00 -9.96
C ARG A 33 5.00 10.23 -8.58
N LEU A 34 4.99 9.20 -7.75
CA LEU A 34 5.56 9.19 -6.41
C LEU A 34 6.84 8.37 -6.36
N THR A 35 7.66 8.57 -5.33
CA THR A 35 8.76 7.65 -5.04
C THR A 35 8.19 6.35 -4.44
N PRO A 36 8.81 5.18 -4.72
CA PRO A 36 8.38 3.91 -4.11
C PRO A 36 8.35 3.97 -2.58
N LEU A 37 9.29 4.68 -1.97
CA LEU A 37 9.34 4.86 -0.52
C LEU A 37 8.16 5.68 0.02
N ALA A 38 7.72 6.73 -0.70
CA ALA A 38 6.61 7.57 -0.27
C ALA A 38 5.28 6.79 -0.28
N ILE A 39 5.00 6.06 -1.37
CA ILE A 39 3.78 5.26 -1.46
C ILE A 39 3.81 4.05 -0.53
N ALA A 40 4.98 3.43 -0.31
CA ALA A 40 5.13 2.34 0.67
C ALA A 40 4.82 2.80 2.10
N ARG A 41 5.37 3.95 2.53
CA ARG A 41 5.08 4.52 3.85
C ARG A 41 3.60 4.82 4.03
N ALA A 42 2.96 5.38 3.00
CA ALA A 42 1.54 5.65 3.02
C ALA A 42 0.70 4.37 3.15
N LEU A 43 1.05 3.31 2.40
CA LEU A 43 0.37 2.02 2.50
C LEU A 43 0.53 1.40 3.90
N VAL A 44 1.73 1.42 4.48
CA VAL A 44 1.96 0.92 5.84
C VAL A 44 1.15 1.72 6.86
N ALA A 45 1.16 3.06 6.78
CA ALA A 45 0.37 3.91 7.67
C ALA A 45 -1.14 3.66 7.56
N LEU A 46 -1.65 3.35 6.35
CA LEU A 46 -3.05 2.96 6.16
C LEU A 46 -3.34 1.60 6.80
N ALA A 47 -2.47 0.61 6.61
CA ALA A 47 -2.62 -0.72 7.19
C ALA A 47 -2.54 -0.70 8.74
N GLU A 48 -1.77 0.21 9.31
CA GLU A 48 -1.68 0.46 10.75
C GLU A 48 -2.86 1.29 11.30
N GLY A 49 -3.69 1.87 10.43
CA GLY A 49 -4.79 2.75 10.84
C GLY A 49 -4.36 4.13 11.35
N VAL A 50 -3.12 4.55 11.06
CA VAL A 50 -2.51 5.79 11.57
C VAL A 50 -2.37 6.91 10.53
N SER A 51 -3.05 6.78 9.39
CA SER A 51 -3.01 7.75 8.31
C SER A 51 -3.78 9.05 8.64
N HIS A 52 -3.09 10.06 9.20
CA HIS A 52 -3.69 11.34 9.62
C HIS A 52 -3.50 12.50 8.61
N ASP A 53 -2.66 12.33 7.58
CA ASP A 53 -2.30 13.41 6.65
C ASP A 53 -2.94 13.23 5.27
N ASP A 54 -3.45 14.31 4.68
CA ASP A 54 -3.91 14.38 3.28
C ASP A 54 -2.73 14.59 2.30
N ALA A 55 -1.67 13.80 2.49
CA ALA A 55 -0.53 13.82 1.57
C ALA A 55 -0.91 13.11 0.26
N PRO A 56 -0.40 13.55 -0.91
CA PRO A 56 -0.64 12.88 -2.19
C PRO A 56 -0.33 11.38 -2.18
N SER A 57 0.65 10.94 -1.37
CA SER A 57 0.97 9.52 -1.20
C SER A 57 -0.09 8.74 -0.44
N VAL A 58 -0.76 9.37 0.53
CA VAL A 58 -1.86 8.77 1.29
C VAL A 58 -3.09 8.64 0.41
N GLU A 59 -3.43 9.68 -0.35
CA GLU A 59 -4.52 9.63 -1.33
C GLU A 59 -4.28 8.54 -2.38
N ALA A 60 -3.07 8.48 -2.95
CA ALA A 60 -2.68 7.43 -3.88
C ALA A 60 -2.82 6.03 -3.27
N ALA A 61 -2.30 5.82 -2.06
CA ALA A 61 -2.39 4.51 -1.41
C ALA A 61 -3.84 4.11 -1.05
N ARG A 62 -4.70 5.08 -0.66
CA ARG A 62 -6.14 4.85 -0.46
C ARG A 62 -6.83 4.49 -1.77
N TYR A 63 -6.50 5.19 -2.86
CA TYR A 63 -7.05 4.92 -4.18
C TYR A 63 -6.71 3.51 -4.67
N GLU A 64 -5.47 3.07 -4.48
CA GLU A 64 -5.01 1.74 -4.94
C GLU A 64 -5.52 0.58 -4.07
N TRP A 65 -5.47 0.74 -2.74
CA TRP A 65 -5.58 -0.41 -1.82
C TRP A 65 -6.58 -0.21 -0.69
N GLY A 66 -7.26 0.95 -0.60
CA GLY A 66 -8.21 1.24 0.49
C GLY A 66 -9.29 0.17 0.62
N LEU A 67 -9.91 -0.23 -0.49
CA LEU A 67 -10.96 -1.26 -0.49
C LEU A 67 -10.45 -2.65 -0.08
N LEU A 68 -9.19 -2.98 -0.36
CA LEU A 68 -8.60 -4.25 0.06
C LEU A 68 -8.40 -4.29 1.57
N LEU A 69 -7.95 -3.16 2.14
CA LEU A 69 -7.76 -3.02 3.58
C LEU A 69 -9.10 -3.05 4.34
N GLU A 70 -10.15 -2.42 3.79
CA GLU A 70 -11.50 -2.47 4.36
C GLU A 70 -12.07 -3.90 4.36
N GLY A 71 -11.86 -4.66 3.28
CA GLY A 71 -12.30 -6.06 3.19
C GLY A 71 -11.60 -7.00 4.17
N GLU A 72 -10.32 -6.76 4.47
CA GLU A 72 -9.58 -7.55 5.47
C GLU A 72 -9.98 -7.21 6.91
N VAL A 73 -10.29 -5.95 7.22
CA VAL A 73 -10.76 -5.54 8.55
C VAL A 73 -12.11 -6.18 8.89
N VAL A 74 -12.99 -6.40 7.91
CA VAL A 74 -14.29 -7.09 8.11
C VAL A 74 -14.12 -8.60 8.33
N SER A 75 -13.00 -9.18 7.90
CA SER A 75 -12.71 -10.62 8.01
C SER A 75 -12.02 -11.00 9.34
N ARG A 76 -11.83 -10.04 10.25
CA ARG A 76 -11.17 -10.19 11.56
C ARG A 76 -12.13 -10.08 12.72
#